data_AF-A0A928HL26-F1
#
_entry.id   AF-A0A928HL26-F1
#
_cell.length_a   1.000
_cell.length_b   1.000
_cell.length_c   1.000
_cell.angle_alpha   90.00
_cell.angle_beta   90.00
_cell.angle_gamma   90.00
#
_symmetry.space_group_name_H-M   'P 1'
#
loop_
_entity.id
_entity.type
_entity.pdbx_description
1 polymer ?
#
loop_
_entity_poly.entity_id
_entity_poly.type
_entity_poly.pdbx_seq_one_letter_code
_entity_poly.pdbx_strand_id
1 'polypeptide(L)'
;MFKNANFFISEFFRSLIGKPPAENITPKIATAIQKQDFFNSQNEIETTYTPPYVLIGYQLLNGKVEIFEASVHYLCAIAANVPHYKDEIMNIFSEYIRNDKNEPQKIQYIKNALASYKF
;
A
#
# COMPACT_ATOMS: atom_id res chain seq x y z
N MET A 1 16.97 16.10 -0.32
CA MET A 1 15.66 16.57 0.23
C MET A 1 14.58 15.63 -0.34
N PHE A 2 14.43 14.42 0.21
CA PHE A 2 13.58 13.33 -0.34
C PHE A 2 12.46 12.96 0.65
N LYS A 3 11.55 13.90 0.97
CA LYS A 3 10.54 13.69 2.01
C LYS A 3 9.09 13.62 1.51
N ASN A 4 8.81 13.94 0.24
CA ASN A 4 7.43 14.20 -0.18
C ASN A 4 6.73 13.01 -0.86
N ALA A 5 7.42 12.17 -1.65
CA ALA A 5 6.80 11.01 -2.32
C ALA A 5 6.48 9.86 -1.35
N ASN A 6 7.40 9.61 -0.40
CA ASN A 6 7.23 8.57 0.63
C ASN A 6 6.04 8.83 1.56
N PHE A 7 5.71 10.11 1.79
CA PHE A 7 4.61 10.49 2.68
C PHE A 7 3.25 10.10 2.09
N PHE A 8 2.96 10.50 0.85
CA PHE A 8 1.63 10.24 0.25
C PHE A 8 1.34 8.77 -0.01
N ILE A 9 2.32 7.98 -0.42
CA ILE A 9 2.13 6.53 -0.60
C ILE A 9 1.93 5.87 0.78
N SER A 10 2.71 6.27 1.80
CA SER A 10 2.50 5.77 3.16
C SER A 10 1.15 6.19 3.76
N GLU A 11 0.66 7.39 3.45
CA GLU A 11 -0.62 7.91 3.91
C GLU A 11 -1.81 7.29 3.16
N PHE A 12 -1.66 7.00 1.86
CA PHE A 12 -2.63 6.21 1.10
C PHE A 12 -2.83 4.83 1.76
N PHE A 13 -1.74 4.15 2.10
CA PHE A 13 -1.87 2.86 2.78
C PHE A 13 -2.32 2.99 4.25
N ARG A 14 -1.95 4.05 4.98
CA ARG A 14 -2.47 4.30 6.34
C ARG A 14 -3.97 4.57 6.35
N SER A 15 -4.49 5.27 5.34
CA SER A 15 -5.92 5.51 5.16
C SER A 15 -6.70 4.21 5.02
N LEU A 16 -6.11 3.17 4.43
CA LEU A 16 -6.70 1.83 4.34
C LEU A 16 -6.70 1.06 5.68
N ILE A 17 -5.93 1.52 6.69
CA ILE A 17 -5.72 0.81 7.97
C ILE A 17 -6.44 1.49 9.16
N GLY A 18 -7.04 2.66 8.97
CA GLY A 18 -8.05 3.27 9.87
C GLY A 18 -7.79 3.19 11.39
N LYS A 19 -7.13 4.19 11.98
CA LYS A 19 -7.18 4.42 13.44
C LYS A 19 -7.61 5.86 13.79
N PRO A 20 -8.62 6.05 14.66
CA PRO A 20 -9.09 7.37 15.06
C PRO A 20 -8.19 8.04 16.13
N PRO A 21 -8.15 9.39 16.19
CA PRO A 21 -7.28 10.15 17.10
C PRO A 21 -7.76 10.18 18.56
N ALA A 22 -6.79 10.22 19.48
CA ALA A 22 -6.93 9.91 20.91
C ALA A 22 -7.21 11.12 21.83
N GLU A 23 -7.99 12.12 21.41
CA GLU A 23 -8.01 13.42 22.10
C GLU A 23 -9.02 13.55 23.26
N ASN A 24 -9.87 12.54 23.55
CA ASN A 24 -10.88 12.65 24.62
C ASN A 24 -11.17 11.33 25.36
N ILE A 25 -10.17 10.73 26.01
CA ILE A 25 -10.35 9.47 26.76
C ILE A 25 -10.53 9.77 28.26
N THR A 26 -11.78 9.71 28.75
CA THR A 26 -12.08 9.73 30.20
C THR A 26 -11.80 8.36 30.83
N PRO A 27 -11.62 8.23 32.16
CA PRO A 27 -11.28 6.96 32.83
C PRO A 27 -12.25 5.82 32.51
N LYS A 28 -13.54 6.14 32.38
CA LYS A 28 -14.58 5.17 32.01
C LYS A 28 -14.43 4.68 30.55
N ILE A 29 -13.98 5.57 29.66
CA ILE A 29 -13.64 5.24 28.27
C ILE A 29 -12.33 4.44 28.26
N ALA A 30 -11.35 4.76 29.10
CA ALA A 30 -10.11 4.00 29.22
C ALA A 30 -10.36 2.56 29.69
N THR A 31 -11.24 2.33 30.66
CA THR A 31 -11.62 0.98 31.09
C THR A 31 -12.39 0.23 30.01
N ALA A 32 -13.25 0.92 29.27
CA ALA A 32 -13.95 0.33 28.12
C ALA A 32 -12.97 -0.05 27.00
N ILE A 33 -11.99 0.82 26.69
CA ILE A 33 -10.92 0.58 25.72
C ILE A 33 -10.06 -0.61 26.17
N GLN A 34 -9.60 -0.65 27.42
CA GLN A 34 -8.79 -1.75 27.93
C GLN A 34 -9.53 -3.10 27.88
N LYS A 35 -10.84 -3.10 28.19
CA LYS A 35 -11.65 -4.30 28.12
C LYS A 35 -11.88 -4.73 26.65
N GLN A 36 -12.09 -3.77 25.76
CA GLN A 36 -12.20 -3.98 24.32
C GLN A 36 -10.87 -4.52 23.75
N ASP A 37 -9.74 -3.93 24.11
CA ASP A 37 -8.39 -4.33 23.70
C ASP A 37 -8.06 -5.73 24.19
N PHE A 38 -8.46 -6.09 25.41
CA PHE A 38 -8.32 -7.45 25.93
C PHE A 38 -9.13 -8.45 25.09
N PHE A 39 -10.39 -8.15 24.76
CA PHE A 39 -11.18 -9.01 23.89
C PHE A 39 -10.67 -9.04 22.43
N ASN A 40 -10.13 -7.94 21.92
CA ASN A 40 -9.50 -7.89 20.60
C ASN A 40 -8.22 -8.73 20.58
N SER A 41 -7.39 -8.66 21.63
CA SER A 41 -6.17 -9.47 21.76
C SER A 41 -6.43 -10.98 21.89
N GLN A 42 -7.60 -11.37 22.39
CA GLN A 42 -8.02 -12.78 22.44
C GLN A 42 -8.65 -13.28 21.14
N ASN A 43 -9.14 -12.37 20.29
CA ASN A 43 -9.73 -12.67 18.99
C ASN A 43 -8.78 -12.35 17.82
N GLU A 44 -7.51 -12.01 18.09
CA GLU A 44 -6.46 -11.78 17.10
C GLU A 44 -6.03 -13.11 16.43
N ILE A 45 -6.96 -13.72 15.71
CA ILE A 45 -6.64 -14.25 14.39
C ILE A 45 -7.01 -13.13 13.42
N GLU A 46 -6.30 -12.01 13.49
CA GLU A 46 -6.26 -11.09 12.35
C GLU A 46 -5.42 -11.76 11.26
N THR A 47 -5.99 -12.77 10.61
CA THR A 47 -5.75 -12.91 9.17
C THR A 47 -6.49 -11.75 8.50
N THR A 48 -6.03 -10.52 8.73
CA THR A 48 -6.17 -9.49 7.73
C THR A 48 -5.43 -10.06 6.54
N TYR A 49 -6.18 -10.71 5.63
CA TYR A 49 -5.66 -11.19 4.36
C TYR A 49 -5.31 -9.93 3.57
N THR A 50 -4.17 -9.32 3.90
CA THR A 50 -3.61 -8.21 3.15
C THR A 50 -3.48 -8.73 1.73
N PRO A 51 -4.22 -8.14 0.77
CA PRO A 51 -4.16 -8.61 -0.60
C PRO A 51 -2.71 -8.60 -1.06
N PRO A 52 -2.25 -9.64 -1.79
CA PRO A 52 -0.83 -9.84 -2.07
C PRO A 52 -0.20 -8.64 -2.79
N TYR A 53 -1.00 -7.88 -3.56
CA TYR A 53 -0.54 -6.68 -4.26
C TYR A 53 -0.15 -5.53 -3.32
N VAL A 54 -0.71 -5.44 -2.10
CA VAL A 54 -0.45 -4.33 -1.17
C VAL A 54 1.00 -4.37 -0.69
N LEU A 55 1.47 -5.55 -0.26
CA LEU A 55 2.84 -5.76 0.20
C LEU A 55 3.85 -5.51 -0.92
N ILE A 56 3.51 -5.89 -2.15
CA ILE A 56 4.35 -5.67 -3.34
C ILE A 56 4.35 -4.18 -3.72
N GLY A 57 3.22 -3.48 -3.59
CA GLY A 57 3.10 -2.04 -3.83
C GLY A 57 4.05 -1.23 -2.96
N TYR A 58 4.22 -1.59 -1.68
CA TYR A 58 5.20 -0.95 -0.80
C TYR A 58 6.65 -1.09 -1.29
N GLN A 59 6.99 -2.17 -1.98
CA GLN A 59 8.34 -2.40 -2.49
C GLN A 59 8.70 -1.47 -3.65
N LEU A 60 7.73 -0.78 -4.27
CA LEU A 60 8.02 0.28 -5.25
C LEU A 60 8.78 1.45 -4.64
N LEU A 61 8.67 1.66 -3.32
CA LEU A 61 9.41 2.68 -2.57
C LEU A 61 10.86 2.27 -2.26
N ASN A 62 11.24 1.04 -2.60
CA ASN A 62 12.58 0.54 -2.32
C ASN A 62 13.61 1.26 -3.22
N GLY A 63 14.75 1.63 -2.63
CA GLY A 63 15.84 2.28 -3.36
C GLY A 63 16.59 1.35 -4.31
N LYS A 64 16.43 0.03 -4.19
CA LYS A 64 17.09 -0.96 -5.06
C LYS A 64 16.29 -1.17 -6.34
N VAL A 65 16.95 -1.01 -7.48
CA VAL A 65 16.32 -1.10 -8.81
C VAL A 65 15.76 -2.49 -9.07
N GLU A 66 16.46 -3.54 -8.66
CA GLU A 66 16.05 -4.94 -8.87
C GLU A 66 14.75 -5.26 -8.11
N ILE A 67 14.59 -4.70 -6.91
CA ILE A 67 13.38 -4.86 -6.11
C ILE A 67 12.22 -4.10 -6.76
N PHE A 68 12.47 -2.89 -7.26
CA PHE A 68 11.47 -2.10 -7.96
C PHE A 68 10.96 -2.82 -9.22
N GLU A 69 11.87 -3.26 -10.09
CA GLU A 69 11.55 -3.94 -11.35
C GLU A 69 10.75 -5.23 -11.12
N ALA A 70 11.19 -6.05 -10.16
CA ALA A 70 10.46 -7.26 -9.76
C ALA A 70 9.04 -6.92 -9.27
N SER A 71 8.91 -5.87 -8.46
CA SER A 71 7.61 -5.45 -7.90
C SER A 71 6.65 -5.00 -8.99
N VAL A 72 7.11 -4.22 -9.97
CA VAL A 72 6.32 -3.83 -11.14
C VAL A 72 5.85 -5.06 -11.92
N HIS A 73 6.75 -6.01 -12.19
CA HIS A 73 6.39 -7.25 -12.88
C HIS A 73 5.32 -8.06 -12.15
N TYR A 74 5.47 -8.24 -10.84
CA TYR A 74 4.50 -8.99 -10.04
C TYR A 74 3.14 -8.30 -9.98
N LEU A 75 3.11 -6.98 -9.81
CA LEU A 75 1.87 -6.20 -9.84
C LEU A 75 1.16 -6.33 -11.20
N CYS A 76 1.89 -6.21 -12.31
CA CYS A 76 1.32 -6.41 -13.64
C CYS A 76 0.79 -7.85 -13.83
N ALA A 77 1.51 -8.86 -13.35
CA ALA A 77 1.06 -10.25 -13.41
C ALA A 77 -0.21 -10.48 -12.58
N ILE A 78 -0.31 -9.89 -11.39
CA ILE A 78 -1.52 -9.99 -10.55
C ILE A 78 -2.70 -9.30 -11.26
N ALA A 79 -2.51 -8.09 -11.77
CA ALA A 79 -3.56 -7.35 -12.47
C ALA A 79 -4.07 -8.06 -13.74
N ALA A 80 -3.20 -8.78 -14.45
CA ALA A 80 -3.57 -9.53 -15.65
C ALA A 80 -4.31 -10.85 -15.33
N ASN A 81 -3.97 -11.51 -14.22
CA ASN A 81 -4.55 -12.81 -13.86
C ASN A 81 -5.72 -12.72 -12.87
N VAL A 82 -5.83 -11.62 -12.13
CA VAL A 82 -6.86 -11.40 -11.09
C VAL A 82 -7.56 -10.07 -11.36
N PRO A 83 -8.60 -10.05 -12.22
CA PRO A 83 -9.25 -8.82 -12.67
C PRO A 83 -9.78 -7.93 -11.54
N HIS A 84 -10.19 -8.52 -10.41
CA HIS A 84 -10.69 -7.78 -9.25
C HIS A 84 -9.64 -6.80 -8.67
N TYR A 85 -8.34 -7.10 -8.80
CA TYR A 85 -7.26 -6.24 -8.29
C TYR A 85 -6.71 -5.28 -9.34
N LYS A 86 -7.20 -5.34 -10.59
CA LYS A 86 -6.66 -4.56 -11.70
C LYS A 86 -6.72 -3.06 -11.42
N ASP A 87 -7.89 -2.54 -11.08
CA ASP A 87 -8.10 -1.10 -10.90
C ASP A 87 -7.27 -0.56 -9.72
N GLU A 88 -7.16 -1.33 -8.64
CA GLU A 88 -6.38 -0.99 -7.45
C GLU A 88 -4.88 -0.92 -7.77
N ILE A 89 -4.37 -1.87 -8.56
CA ILE A 89 -2.97 -1.89 -9.01
C ILE A 89 -2.70 -0.75 -10.00
N MET A 90 -3.63 -0.44 -10.90
CA MET A 90 -3.51 0.69 -11.81
C MET A 90 -3.48 2.03 -11.05
N ASN A 91 -4.25 2.14 -9.96
CA ASN A 91 -4.20 3.29 -9.08
C ASN A 91 -2.83 3.42 -8.39
N ILE A 92 -2.24 2.31 -7.90
CA ILE A 92 -0.89 2.33 -7.32
C ILE A 92 0.15 2.87 -8.32
N PHE A 93 0.13 2.39 -9.56
CA PHE A 93 1.07 2.89 -10.59
C PHE A 93 0.82 4.36 -10.94
N SER A 94 -0.44 4.77 -11.04
CA SER A 94 -0.81 6.16 -11.33
C SER A 94 -0.36 7.11 -10.22
N GLU A 95 -0.55 6.71 -8.97
CA GLU A 95 -0.06 7.42 -7.78
C GLU A 95 1.46 7.53 -7.79
N TYR A 96 2.16 6.42 -8.06
CA TYR A 96 3.62 6.41 -8.16
C TYR A 96 4.13 7.40 -9.22
N ILE A 97 3.58 7.35 -10.44
CA ILE A 97 3.98 8.24 -11.55
C ILE A 97 3.69 9.70 -11.24
N ARG A 98 2.55 9.98 -10.57
CA ARG A 98 2.16 11.34 -10.21
C ARG A 98 3.07 11.94 -9.15
N ASN A 99 3.45 11.14 -8.17
CA ASN A 99 4.17 11.58 -6.98
C ASN A 99 5.70 11.55 -7.15
N ASP A 100 6.24 10.65 -7.98
CA ASP A 100 7.68 10.45 -8.17
C ASP A 100 8.19 10.91 -9.54
N LYS A 101 7.99 12.21 -9.83
CA LYS A 101 8.38 12.83 -11.12
C LYS A 101 9.90 12.89 -11.37
N ASN A 102 10.71 12.60 -10.35
CA ASN A 102 12.16 12.77 -10.41
C ASN A 102 12.91 11.53 -10.89
N GLU A 103 12.22 10.41 -11.10
CA GLU A 103 12.81 9.14 -11.55
C GLU A 103 12.27 8.71 -12.91
N PRO A 104 12.65 9.42 -14.01
CA PRO A 104 12.08 9.19 -15.33
C PRO A 104 12.33 7.77 -15.86
N GLN A 105 13.44 7.14 -15.45
CA GLN A 105 13.76 5.76 -15.82
C GLN A 105 12.76 4.76 -15.23
N LYS A 106 12.40 4.91 -13.95
CA LYS A 106 11.39 4.07 -13.28
C LYS A 106 9.99 4.27 -13.84
N ILE A 107 9.62 5.52 -14.13
CA ILE A 107 8.35 5.84 -14.80
C ILE A 107 8.30 5.16 -16.18
N GLN A 108 9.38 5.26 -16.96
CA GLN A 108 9.43 4.63 -18.28
C GLN A 108 9.34 3.11 -18.18
N TYR A 109 9.98 2.52 -17.18
CA TYR A 109 9.88 1.09 -16.91
C TYR A 109 8.43 0.65 -16.63
N ILE A 110 7.72 1.36 -15.75
CA ILE A 110 6.29 1.09 -15.47
C ILE A 110 5.48 1.16 -16.76
N LYS A 111 5.67 2.20 -17.59
CA LYS A 111 4.95 2.34 -18.86
C LYS A 111 5.24 1.19 -19.83
N ASN A 112 6.50 0.78 -19.95
CA ASN A 112 6.89 -0.34 -20.80
C ASN A 112 6.28 -1.66 -20.30
N ALA A 113 6.26 -1.87 -18.97
CA ALA A 113 5.64 -3.04 -18.37
C ALA A 113 4.12 -3.04 -18.63
N LEU A 114 3.42 -1.93 -18.40
CA LEU A 114 1.99 -1.81 -18.69
C LEU A 114 1.66 -2.06 -20.17
N ALA A 115 2.51 -1.62 -21.10
CA ALA A 115 2.32 -1.89 -22.53
C ALA A 115 2.57 -3.36 -22.90
N SER A 116 3.39 -4.08 -22.14
CA SER A 116 3.76 -5.47 -22.41
C SER A 116 2.72 -6.48 -21.92
N TYR A 117 1.93 -6.12 -20.91
CA TYR A 117 0.90 -6.98 -20.36
C TYR A 117 -0.44 -6.74 -21.05
N LYS A 118 -1.16 -7.83 -21.32
CA LYS A 118 -2.56 -7.79 -21.77
C LYS A 118 -3.45 -7.84 -20.54
N PHE A 119 -4.14 -6.75 -20.24
CA PHE A 119 -5.07 -6.65 -19.10
C PHE A 119 -6.52 -6.78 -19.53
#